data_AF-A0A832WJY6-F1
#
_entry.id   AF-A0A832WJY6-F1
#
_cell.length_a   1.000
_cell.length_b   1.000
_cell.length_c   1.000
_cell.angle_alpha   90.00
_cell.angle_beta   90.00
_cell.angle_gamma   90.00
#
_symmetry.space_group_name_H-M   'P 1'
#
loop_
_entity.id
_entity.type
_entity.pdbx_description
1 polymer ?
#
loop_
_entity_poly.entity_id
_entity_poly.type
_entity_poly.pdbx_seq_one_letter_code
_entity_poly.pdbx_strand_id
1 'polypeptide(L)'
;MVHSIAGLVIVILPIYAVLKKKLPPHFIGVSIGGVLIGIGGVALASAVMARPILPLETVVALLPWILLLMTVFYAYGFILGVRK
;
A
#
# COMPACT_ATOMS: atom_id res chain seq x y z
N MET A 1 1.83 -12.27 12.65
CA MET A 1 1.40 -11.06 13.38
C MET A 1 2.15 -9.79 12.99
N VAL A 2 3.49 -9.79 12.87
CA VAL A 2 4.28 -8.57 12.59
C VAL A 2 3.86 -7.85 11.30
N HIS A 3 3.49 -8.60 10.25
CA HIS A 3 3.07 -8.05 8.97
C HIS A 3 1.88 -7.08 9.07
N SER A 4 0.84 -7.44 9.82
CA SER A 4 -0.37 -6.60 9.96
C SER A 4 -0.07 -5.28 10.70
N ILE A 5 0.80 -5.33 11.70
CA ILE A 5 1.23 -4.14 12.44
C ILE A 5 2.05 -3.23 11.53
N ALA A 6 3.00 -3.81 10.78
CA ALA A 6 3.79 -3.06 9.80
C ALA A 6 2.91 -2.39 8.74
N GLY A 7 1.91 -3.10 8.21
CA GLY A 7 0.95 -2.53 7.25
C GLY A 7 0.20 -1.32 7.80
N LEU A 8 -0.32 -1.42 9.03
CA LEU A 8 -0.99 -0.29 9.70
C LEU A 8 -0.04 0.89 9.91
N VAL A 9 1.19 0.64 10.33
CA VAL A 9 2.21 1.68 10.51
C VAL A 9 2.51 2.38 9.19
N ILE A 10 2.69 1.63 8.10
CA ILE A 10 2.96 2.18 6.76
C ILE A 10 1.81 3.05 6.26
N VAL A 11 0.56 2.74 6.59
CA VAL A 11 -0.60 3.56 6.18
C VAL A 11 -0.76 4.79 7.07
N ILE A 12 -0.70 4.62 8.39
CA ILE A 12 -1.07 5.67 9.36
C ILE A 12 0.05 6.69 9.56
N LEU A 13 1.30 6.24 9.65
CA LEU A 13 2.43 7.09 10.02
C LEU A 13 2.72 8.22 9.01
N PRO A 14 2.70 8.00 7.69
CA PRO A 14 2.90 9.07 6.72
C PRO A 14 1.79 10.12 6.78
N ILE A 15 0.52 9.70 6.94
CA ILE A 15 -0.62 10.61 7.13
C ILE A 15 -0.38 11.48 8.36
N TYR A 16 -0.08 10.85 9.51
CA TYR A 16 0.15 11.57 10.75
C TYR A 16 1.31 12.57 10.64
N ALA A 17 2.42 12.17 10.03
CA ALA A 17 3.60 13.02 9.86
C ALA A 17 3.33 14.23 8.96
N VAL A 18 2.55 14.05 7.89
CA VAL A 18 2.13 15.16 7.00
C VAL A 18 1.16 16.10 7.72
N LEU A 19 0.18 15.59 8.47
CA LEU A 19 -0.73 16.41 9.28
C LEU A 19 0.00 17.23 10.35
N LYS A 20 1.08 16.68 10.91
CA LYS A 20 1.97 17.38 11.85
C LYS A 20 2.99 18.30 11.16
N LYS A 21 2.93 18.46 9.84
CA LYS A 21 3.87 19.24 9.02
C LYS A 21 5.34 18.83 9.18
N LYS A 22 5.60 17.60 9.64
CA LYS A 22 6.95 17.02 9.77
C LYS A 22 7.48 16.51 8.44
N LEU A 23 6.57 16.14 7.53
CA LEU A 23 6.89 15.67 6.19
C LEU A 23 6.10 16.47 5.15
N PRO A 24 6.66 16.63 3.94
CA PRO A 24 5.99 17.32 2.84
C PRO A 24 4.73 16.56 2.37
N PRO A 25 3.73 17.27 1.79
CA PRO A 25 2.44 16.66 1.45
C PRO A 25 2.49 15.48 0.46
N HIS A 26 3.48 15.44 -0.43
CA HIS A 26 3.64 14.34 -1.38
C HIS A 26 3.91 12.99 -0.69
N PHE A 27 4.37 13.00 0.56
CA PHE A 27 4.63 11.80 1.35
C PHE A 27 3.36 10.99 1.65
N ILE A 28 2.16 11.58 1.48
CA ILE A 28 0.88 10.86 1.49
C ILE A 28 0.85 9.73 0.44
N GLY A 29 1.62 9.84 -0.65
CA GLY A 29 1.77 8.77 -1.63
C GLY A 29 2.19 7.43 -1.01
N VAL A 30 3.01 7.44 0.04
CA VAL A 30 3.40 6.21 0.77
C VAL A 30 2.18 5.55 1.42
N SER A 31 1.25 6.32 2.00
CA SER A 31 0.02 5.78 2.57
C SER A 31 -0.92 5.21 1.50
N ILE A 32 -1.03 5.86 0.34
CA ILE A 32 -1.83 5.37 -0.79
C ILE A 32 -1.27 4.03 -1.28
N GLY A 33 0.05 3.93 -1.47
CA GLY A 33 0.69 2.67 -1.83
C GLY A 33 0.51 1.58 -0.76
N GLY A 34 0.50 1.95 0.51
CA GLY A 34 0.27 1.06 1.65
C GLY A 34 -1.13 0.45 1.63
N VAL A 35 -2.14 1.25 1.28
CA VAL A 35 -3.52 0.79 1.08
C VAL A 35 -3.60 -0.16 -0.12
N LEU A 36 -2.95 0.17 -1.24
CA LEU A 36 -2.93 -0.69 -2.44
C LEU A 36 -2.35 -2.08 -2.16
N ILE A 37 -1.19 -2.17 -1.51
CA ILE A 37 -0.63 -3.47 -1.13
C ILE A 37 -1.49 -4.18 -0.07
N GLY A 38 -2.13 -3.44 0.83
CA GLY A 38 -3.09 -4.00 1.78
C GLY A 38 -4.27 -4.68 1.06
N ILE A 39 -4.83 -4.04 0.03
CA ILE A 39 -5.89 -4.63 -0.81
C ILE A 39 -5.36 -5.89 -1.52
N GLY A 40 -4.18 -5.82 -2.14
CA GLY A 40 -3.57 -6.98 -2.80
C GLY A 40 -3.31 -8.15 -1.85
N GLY A 41 -2.84 -7.87 -0.63
CA GLY A 41 -2.60 -8.87 0.41
C GLY A 41 -3.89 -9.53 0.90
N VAL A 42 -4.95 -8.75 1.11
CA VAL A 42 -6.28 -9.28 1.50
C VAL A 42 -6.87 -10.12 0.37
N ALA A 43 -6.77 -9.65 -0.89
CA ALA A 43 -7.23 -10.41 -2.04
C ALA A 43 -6.52 -11.77 -2.14
N LEU A 44 -5.20 -11.79 -2.00
CA LEU A 44 -4.39 -13.02 -2.02
C LEU A 44 -4.72 -13.94 -0.84
N ALA A 45 -4.86 -13.40 0.37
CA ALA A 45 -5.26 -14.17 1.54
C ALA A 45 -6.65 -14.78 1.39
N SER A 46 -7.58 -14.06 0.73
CA SER A 46 -8.93 -14.56 0.47
C SER A 46 -8.96 -15.69 -0.56
N ALA A 47 -8.02 -15.70 -1.53
CA ALA A 47 -8.00 -16.67 -2.61
C ALA A 47 -7.75 -18.12 -2.14
N VAL A 48 -7.16 -18.29 -0.95
CA VAL A 48 -6.91 -19.60 -0.33
C VAL A 48 -7.97 -20.01 0.70
N MET A 49 -9.00 -19.19 0.91
CA MET A 49 -10.10 -19.48 1.83
C MET A 49 -11.15 -20.38 1.17
N ALA A 50 -11.93 -21.11 1.98
CA ALA A 50 -13.03 -21.95 1.49
C ALA A 50 -14.12 -21.17 0.70
N ARG A 51 -14.21 -19.85 0.93
CA ARG A 51 -15.05 -18.93 0.14
C ARG A 51 -14.22 -17.69 -0.25
N PRO A 52 -13.58 -17.69 -1.42
CA PRO A 52 -12.83 -16.55 -1.92
C PRO A 52 -13.73 -15.34 -2.17
N ILE A 53 -13.20 -14.13 -1.91
CA ILE A 53 -13.87 -12.86 -2.25
C ILE A 53 -13.85 -12.66 -3.77
N LEU A 54 -12.76 -13.06 -4.42
CA LEU A 54 -12.54 -13.02 -5.86
C LEU A 54 -12.00 -14.37 -6.35
N PRO A 55 -12.28 -14.77 -7.60
CA PRO A 55 -11.62 -15.93 -8.23
C PRO A 55 -10.10 -15.77 -8.24
N LEU A 56 -9.37 -16.87 -8.09
CA LEU A 56 -7.91 -16.87 -8.05
C LEU A 56 -7.31 -16.26 -9.32
N GLU A 57 -7.91 -16.54 -10.47
CA GLU A 57 -7.51 -16.03 -11.79
C GLU A 57 -7.57 -14.49 -11.81
N THR A 58 -8.62 -13.91 -11.24
CA THR A 58 -8.78 -12.46 -11.12
C THR A 58 -7.74 -11.86 -10.18
N VAL A 59 -7.48 -12.51 -9.04
CA VAL A 59 -6.45 -12.04 -8.08
C VAL A 59 -5.08 -12.03 -8.73
N VAL A 60 -4.69 -13.11 -9.41
CA VAL A 60 -3.39 -13.22 -10.10
C VAL A 60 -3.29 -12.23 -11.26
N ALA A 61 -4.39 -11.95 -11.97
CA ALA A 61 -4.41 -10.94 -13.03
C ALA A 61 -4.28 -9.50 -12.51
N LEU A 62 -4.86 -9.19 -11.33
CA LEU A 62 -4.84 -7.85 -10.74
C LEU A 62 -3.56 -7.56 -9.94
N LEU A 63 -2.94 -8.58 -9.34
CA LEU A 63 -1.78 -8.43 -8.47
C LEU A 63 -0.64 -7.61 -9.11
N PRO A 64 -0.21 -7.87 -10.37
CA PRO A 64 0.87 -7.12 -11.00
C PRO A 64 0.57 -5.63 -11.13
N TRP A 65 -0.67 -5.28 -11.48
CA TRP A 65 -1.12 -3.90 -11.62
C TRP A 65 -1.17 -3.18 -10.27
N ILE A 66 -1.65 -3.87 -9.22
CA ILE A 66 -1.66 -3.35 -7.86
C ILE A 66 -0.23 -3.09 -7.37
N LEU A 67 0.69 -4.03 -7.60
CA LEU A 67 2.10 -3.89 -7.23
C LEU A 67 2.81 -2.76 -7.99
N LEU A 68 2.51 -2.61 -9.28
CA LEU A 68 3.02 -1.51 -10.09
C LEU A 68 2.52 -0.17 -9.55
N LEU A 69 1.21 -0.01 -9.32
CA LEU A 69 0.64 1.22 -8.79
C LEU A 69 1.22 1.54 -7.41
N MET A 70 1.30 0.56 -6.52
CA MET A 70 1.93 0.71 -5.21
C MET A 70 3.37 1.24 -5.33
N THR A 71 4.16 0.68 -6.26
CA THR A 71 5.54 1.09 -6.48
C THR A 71 5.62 2.54 -6.97
N VAL A 72 4.73 2.94 -7.89
CA VAL A 72 4.65 4.33 -8.38
C VAL A 72 4.32 5.29 -7.24
N PHE A 73 3.35 4.95 -6.39
CA PHE A 73 2.97 5.81 -5.25
C PHE A 73 4.06 5.89 -4.19
N TYR A 74 4.79 4.80 -3.92
CA TYR A 74 5.95 4.81 -3.04
C TYR A 74 7.08 5.66 -3.61
N ALA A 75 7.42 5.44 -4.87
CA ALA A 75 8.44 6.22 -5.58
C ALA A 75 8.08 7.71 -5.55
N TYR A 76 6.83 8.08 -5.83
CA TYR A 76 6.34 9.46 -5.73
C TYR A 76 6.51 10.02 -4.32
N GLY A 77 6.11 9.25 -3.29
CA GLY A 77 6.22 9.67 -1.89
C GLY A 77 7.66 9.93 -1.46
N PHE A 78 8.60 9.05 -1.83
CA PHE A 78 10.00 9.11 -1.41
C PHE A 78 10.88 9.98 -2.31
N ILE A 79 10.85 9.81 -3.63
CA ILE A 79 11.80 10.44 -4.58
C ILE A 79 11.62 11.95 -4.62
N LEU A 80 10.39 12.45 -4.52
CA LEU A 80 10.15 13.89 -4.46
C LEU A 80 10.68 14.51 -3.15
N GLY A 81 10.87 13.71 -2.11
CA GLY A 81 11.51 14.14 -0.86
C GLY A 81 13.04 14.23 -0.96
N VAL A 82 13.66 13.48 -1.88
CA VAL A 82 15.12 13.47 -2.10
C VAL A 82 15.60 14.69 -2.89
N ARG A 83 14.70 15.40 -3.59
CA ARG A 83 15.03 16.59 -4.38
C ARG A 83 15.06 17.92 -3.59
N LYS A 84 15.29 17.87 -2.28
CA LYS A 84 15.54 19.06 -1.46
C LYS A 84 16.90 19.01 -0.79
#